data_AF-A0A535ISX8-F1
#
_entry.id   AF-A0A535ISX8-F1
#
_cell.length_a   1.000
_cell.length_b   1.000
_cell.length_c   1.000
_cell.angle_alpha   90.00
_cell.angle_beta   90.00
_cell.angle_gamma   90.00
#
_symmetry.space_group_name_H-M   'P 1'
#
loop_
_entity.id
_entity.type
_entity.pdbx_description
1 polymer ?
#
loop_
_entity_poly.entity_id
_entity_poly.type
_entity_poly.pdbx_seq_one_letter_code
_entity_poly.pdbx_strand_id
1 'polypeptide(L)'
;MLDERAARAANALSATAAVGGYAFAITLLVVGFANGQWPFPGGDVVDYYARSGDALRNGGPVYGGDPGFFYGPPWAVVFAVLSWLGPAAIHTAILALDVLALWIIGGRNWRRLGWILWFPLIPFEIAAGQLNLLVAAAIVAAQRGTTWPLAAMSLAKVWPILALPPRYWRGFLVALALIALISLPWLSLWPGWIETLLSRLPHPQGPVVPVPFVVRAVAAAGLVAVRRPWTRALAAVIASPDLYWGQLVVLIAPVSLLLSGFERASQATIGTASQGRLATE
;
A
#
# COMPACT_ATOMS: atom_id res chain seq x y z
N MET A 1 -25.06 -16.84 31.31
CA MET A 1 -24.74 -18.09 30.59
C MET A 1 -25.02 -18.02 29.09
N LEU A 2 -26.11 -17.39 28.62
CA LEU A 2 -26.39 -17.20 27.18
C LEU A 2 -25.34 -16.31 26.48
N ASP A 3 -24.89 -15.24 27.14
CA ASP A 3 -23.91 -14.30 26.57
C ASP A 3 -22.54 -14.92 26.29
N GLU A 4 -22.08 -15.82 27.15
CA GLU A 4 -20.80 -16.51 26.94
C GLU A 4 -20.83 -17.49 25.77
N ARG A 5 -21.95 -18.18 25.55
CA ARG A 5 -22.11 -19.09 24.41
C ARG A 5 -22.15 -18.29 23.11
N ALA A 6 -22.88 -17.17 23.09
CA ALA A 6 -22.94 -16.26 21.96
C ALA A 6 -21.55 -15.67 21.64
N ALA A 7 -20.81 -15.22 22.65
CA ALA A 7 -19.46 -14.70 22.49
C ALA A 7 -18.47 -15.77 21.97
N ARG A 8 -18.55 -17.01 22.47
CA ARG A 8 -17.75 -18.13 21.99
C ARG A 8 -18.08 -18.48 20.53
N ALA A 9 -19.36 -18.52 20.17
CA ALA A 9 -19.78 -18.78 18.80
C ALA A 9 -19.31 -17.68 17.82
N ALA A 10 -19.47 -16.40 18.18
CA ALA A 10 -18.96 -15.29 17.38
C ALA A 10 -17.43 -15.35 17.22
N ASN A 11 -16.71 -15.72 18.30
CA ASN A 11 -15.28 -15.92 18.26
C ASN A 11 -14.88 -17.09 17.36
N ALA A 12 -15.59 -18.22 17.39
CA ALA A 12 -15.32 -19.33 16.49
C ALA A 12 -15.57 -18.93 15.02
N LEU A 13 -16.72 -18.31 14.72
CA LEU A 13 -17.09 -17.89 13.36
C LEU A 13 -16.05 -16.95 12.75
N SER A 14 -15.61 -15.94 13.49
CA SER A 14 -14.62 -15.00 12.96
C SER A 14 -13.19 -15.58 12.91
N ALA A 15 -12.89 -16.65 13.66
CA ALA A 15 -11.65 -17.41 13.47
C ALA A 15 -11.71 -18.25 12.20
N THR A 16 -12.82 -18.96 11.97
CA THR A 16 -13.06 -19.73 10.74
C THR A 16 -12.99 -18.86 9.50
N ALA A 17 -13.64 -17.69 9.52
CA ALA A 17 -13.60 -16.75 8.41
C ALA A 17 -12.19 -16.21 8.14
N ALA A 18 -11.38 -15.98 9.18
CA ALA A 18 -9.99 -15.60 9.01
C ALA A 18 -9.16 -16.71 8.34
N VAL A 19 -9.31 -17.97 8.79
CA VAL A 19 -8.68 -19.14 8.15
C VAL A 19 -9.11 -19.26 6.69
N GLY A 20 -10.39 -19.06 6.40
CA GLY A 20 -10.92 -19.06 5.04
C GLY A 20 -10.24 -18.03 4.13
N GLY A 21 -9.94 -16.84 4.62
CA GLY A 21 -9.25 -15.82 3.83
C GLY A 21 -7.79 -16.18 3.52
N TYR A 22 -7.07 -16.80 4.47
CA TYR A 22 -5.74 -17.38 4.18
C TYR A 22 -5.83 -18.47 3.12
N ALA A 23 -6.75 -19.41 3.28
CA ALA A 23 -6.94 -20.51 2.33
C ALA A 23 -7.29 -19.98 0.93
N PHE A 24 -8.17 -18.97 0.85
CA PHE A 24 -8.54 -18.31 -0.39
C PHE A 24 -7.34 -17.66 -1.08
N ALA A 25 -6.57 -16.84 -0.36
CA ALA A 25 -5.40 -16.15 -0.93
C ALA A 25 -4.31 -17.15 -1.39
N ILE A 26 -4.01 -18.18 -0.57
CA ILE A 26 -3.06 -19.23 -0.92
C ILE A 26 -3.55 -20.02 -2.14
N THR A 27 -4.83 -20.38 -2.19
CA THR A 27 -5.41 -21.12 -3.32
C THR A 27 -5.30 -20.31 -4.60
N LEU A 28 -5.63 -19.02 -4.57
CA LEU A 28 -5.45 -18.14 -5.71
C LEU A 28 -3.99 -18.14 -6.16
N LEU A 29 -3.05 -17.86 -5.24
CA LEU A 29 -1.59 -17.89 -5.50
C LEU A 29 -1.16 -19.20 -6.18
N VAL A 30 -1.46 -20.34 -5.56
CA VAL A 30 -1.06 -21.66 -6.07
C VAL A 30 -1.66 -21.96 -7.44
N VAL A 31 -2.97 -21.75 -7.61
CA VAL A 31 -3.67 -22.04 -8.87
C VAL A 31 -3.20 -21.12 -9.99
N GLY A 32 -3.03 -19.83 -9.73
CA GLY A 32 -2.58 -18.88 -10.74
C GLY A 32 -1.14 -19.15 -11.21
N PHE A 33 -0.22 -19.49 -10.31
CA PHE A 33 1.13 -19.92 -10.69
C PHE A 33 1.13 -21.28 -11.40
N ALA A 34 0.41 -22.28 -10.89
CA ALA A 34 0.37 -23.62 -11.48
C ALA A 34 -0.22 -23.63 -12.90
N ASN A 35 -1.19 -22.75 -13.17
CA ASN A 35 -1.80 -22.59 -14.49
C ASN A 35 -1.04 -21.62 -15.41
N GLY A 36 0.11 -21.10 -14.98
CA GLY A 36 0.92 -20.15 -15.76
C GLY A 36 0.26 -18.78 -15.97
N GLN A 37 -0.75 -18.43 -15.16
CA GLN A 37 -1.43 -17.14 -15.24
C GLN A 37 -0.58 -15.99 -14.71
N TRP A 38 0.34 -16.29 -13.79
CA TRP A 38 1.28 -15.31 -13.25
C TRP A 38 2.72 -15.74 -13.47
N PRO A 39 3.54 -14.88 -14.11
CA PRO A 39 4.96 -15.14 -14.24
C PRO A 39 5.65 -14.95 -12.89
N PHE A 40 6.74 -15.68 -12.67
CA PHE A 40 7.72 -15.37 -11.64
C PHE A 40 9.09 -15.28 -12.29
N PRO A 41 9.76 -14.12 -12.26
CA PRO A 41 9.37 -12.87 -11.58
C PRO A 41 8.17 -12.16 -12.24
N GLY A 42 7.46 -11.34 -11.46
CA GLY A 42 6.29 -10.61 -11.91
C GLY A 42 6.61 -9.54 -12.95
N GLY A 43 5.60 -9.15 -13.75
CA GLY A 43 5.78 -8.19 -14.85
C GLY A 43 6.37 -6.87 -14.38
N ASP A 44 5.87 -6.28 -13.28
CA ASP A 44 6.37 -4.99 -12.82
C ASP A 44 7.86 -5.06 -12.41
N VAL A 45 8.28 -6.21 -11.88
CA VAL A 45 9.66 -6.46 -11.47
C VAL A 45 10.59 -6.52 -12.67
N VAL A 46 10.21 -7.22 -13.73
CA VAL A 46 11.04 -7.38 -14.94
C VAL A 46 11.02 -6.09 -15.76
N ASP A 47 9.84 -5.57 -16.04
CA ASP A 47 9.61 -4.53 -17.04
C ASP A 47 10.00 -3.13 -16.53
N TYR A 48 9.84 -2.88 -15.23
CA TYR A 48 10.16 -1.58 -14.62
C TYR A 48 11.36 -1.65 -13.69
N TYR A 49 11.35 -2.51 -12.68
CA TYR A 49 12.32 -2.40 -11.57
C TYR A 49 13.71 -2.87 -11.97
N ALA A 50 13.84 -4.10 -12.47
CA ALA A 50 15.12 -4.64 -12.89
C ALA A 50 15.69 -3.85 -14.08
N ARG A 51 14.86 -3.57 -15.09
CA ARG A 51 15.25 -2.82 -16.28
C ARG A 51 15.76 -1.41 -15.95
N SER A 52 15.06 -0.66 -15.11
CA SER A 52 15.50 0.68 -14.70
C SER A 52 16.77 0.66 -13.86
N GLY A 53 16.90 -0.33 -12.97
CA GLY A 53 18.10 -0.55 -12.19
C GLY A 53 19.32 -0.84 -13.06
N ASP A 54 19.17 -1.74 -14.04
CA ASP A 54 20.21 -2.03 -15.03
C ASP A 54 20.55 -0.83 -15.91
N ALA A 55 19.55 -0.06 -16.34
CA ALA A 55 19.78 1.16 -17.10
C ALA A 55 20.65 2.15 -16.31
N LEU A 56 20.29 2.44 -15.06
CA LEU A 56 21.08 3.35 -14.22
C LEU A 56 22.50 2.82 -13.97
N ARG A 57 22.62 1.52 -13.66
CA ARG A 57 23.91 0.84 -13.41
C ARG A 57 24.85 0.92 -14.61
N ASN A 58 24.31 0.80 -15.82
CA ASN A 58 25.07 0.84 -17.07
C ASN A 58 25.25 2.26 -17.63
N GLY A 59 24.83 3.31 -16.90
CA GLY A 59 24.90 4.70 -17.36
C GLY A 59 23.92 5.03 -18.50
N GLY A 60 22.90 4.21 -18.70
CA GLY A 60 21.84 4.39 -19.69
C GLY A 60 20.65 5.22 -19.19
N PRO A 61 19.69 5.51 -20.08
CA PRO A 61 18.51 6.28 -19.73
C PRO A 61 17.53 5.46 -18.87
N VAL A 62 17.19 5.98 -17.70
CA VAL A 62 16.19 5.40 -16.77
C VAL A 62 14.76 5.79 -17.16
N TYR A 63 14.60 7.01 -17.67
CA TYR A 63 13.32 7.65 -17.98
C TYR A 63 13.17 7.86 -19.50
N GLY A 64 11.94 8.03 -19.99
CA GLY A 64 11.66 8.29 -21.40
C GLY A 64 11.53 7.07 -22.33
N GLY A 65 11.62 5.84 -21.82
CA GLY A 65 11.41 4.59 -22.59
C GLY A 65 9.99 4.03 -22.55
N ASP A 66 9.78 2.92 -23.26
CA ASP A 66 8.58 2.08 -23.16
C ASP A 66 8.95 0.60 -22.89
N PRO A 67 8.38 -0.02 -21.84
CA PRO A 67 7.78 0.62 -20.66
C PRO A 67 8.71 1.63 -19.98
N GLY A 68 8.16 2.77 -19.56
CA GLY A 68 8.91 3.82 -18.85
C GLY A 68 8.96 3.57 -17.34
N PHE A 69 10.00 4.03 -16.65
CA PHE A 69 10.06 3.96 -15.19
C PHE A 69 9.29 5.14 -14.57
N PHE A 70 8.30 4.87 -13.71
CA PHE A 70 7.40 5.91 -13.15
C PHE A 70 7.72 6.34 -11.72
N TYR A 71 8.68 5.67 -11.09
CA TYR A 71 9.01 5.91 -9.70
C TYR A 71 10.11 6.96 -9.60
N GLY A 72 10.09 7.75 -8.52
CA GLY A 72 11.02 8.85 -8.32
C GLY A 72 12.47 8.39 -8.23
N PRO A 73 13.44 9.29 -8.46
CA PRO A 73 14.85 8.93 -8.61
C PRO A 73 15.46 8.07 -7.48
N PRO A 74 15.11 8.24 -6.19
CA PRO A 74 15.62 7.36 -5.14
C PRO A 74 15.28 5.87 -5.36
N TRP A 75 14.13 5.57 -5.97
CA TRP A 75 13.75 4.19 -6.31
C TRP A 75 14.60 3.63 -7.45
N ALA A 76 14.98 4.45 -8.44
CA ALA A 76 15.90 4.03 -9.49
C ALA A 76 17.25 3.61 -8.89
N VAL A 77 17.76 4.39 -7.92
CA VAL A 77 19.02 4.06 -7.21
C VAL A 77 18.89 2.76 -6.41
N VAL A 78 17.79 2.59 -5.66
CA VAL A 78 17.53 1.34 -4.91
C VAL A 78 17.49 0.13 -5.86
N PHE A 79 16.77 0.23 -6.97
CA PHE A 79 16.70 -0.87 -7.93
C PHE A 79 17.99 -1.09 -8.71
N ALA A 80 18.84 -0.08 -8.90
CA ALA A 80 20.18 -0.24 -9.47
C ALA A 80 21.12 -1.04 -8.55
N VAL A 81 20.94 -0.92 -7.22
CA VAL A 81 21.66 -1.76 -6.27
C VAL A 81 21.09 -3.19 -6.28
N LEU A 82 19.77 -3.34 -6.32
CA LEU A 82 19.13 -4.66 -6.31
C LEU A 82 19.28 -5.42 -7.64
N SER A 83 19.47 -4.74 -8.77
CA SER A 83 19.59 -5.37 -10.09
C SER A 83 20.82 -6.27 -10.21
N TRP A 84 21.86 -6.07 -9.39
CA TRP A 84 23.00 -6.99 -9.27
C TRP A 84 22.59 -8.41 -8.85
N LEU A 85 21.48 -8.56 -8.13
CA LEU A 85 20.96 -9.84 -7.66
C LEU A 85 19.98 -10.49 -8.66
N GLY A 86 19.58 -9.75 -9.69
CA GLY A 86 18.64 -10.17 -10.71
C GLY A 86 17.15 -10.04 -10.32
N PRO A 87 16.25 -10.17 -11.32
CA PRO A 87 14.81 -9.94 -11.13
C PRO A 87 14.15 -10.83 -10.06
N ALA A 88 14.57 -12.09 -9.93
CA ALA A 88 14.00 -13.00 -8.92
C ALA A 88 14.30 -12.57 -7.48
N ALA A 89 15.48 -12.01 -7.22
CA ALA A 89 15.82 -11.47 -5.92
C ALA A 89 15.02 -10.20 -5.60
N ILE A 90 14.81 -9.32 -6.60
CA ILE A 90 13.96 -8.13 -6.46
C ILE A 90 12.53 -8.55 -6.08
N HIS A 91 11.95 -9.51 -6.81
CA HIS A 91 10.59 -10.00 -6.50
C HIS A 91 10.53 -10.64 -5.12
N THR A 92 11.52 -11.45 -4.74
CA THR A 92 11.58 -12.06 -3.40
C THR A 92 11.63 -11.02 -2.29
N ALA A 93 12.39 -9.93 -2.48
CA ALA A 93 12.44 -8.82 -1.54
C ALA A 93 11.09 -8.10 -1.44
N ILE A 94 10.42 -7.85 -2.58
CA ILE A 94 9.09 -7.25 -2.59
C ILE A 94 8.06 -8.16 -1.92
N LEU A 95 8.09 -9.46 -2.17
CA LEU A 95 7.23 -10.44 -1.52
C LEU A 95 7.39 -10.41 0.01
N ALA A 96 8.63 -10.37 0.51
CA ALA A 96 8.89 -10.26 1.94
C ALA A 96 8.34 -8.93 2.51
N LEU A 97 8.51 -7.83 1.77
CA LEU A 97 7.96 -6.54 2.13
C LEU A 97 6.42 -6.53 2.08
N ASP A 98 5.79 -7.24 1.16
CA ASP A 98 4.33 -7.36 1.05
C ASP A 98 3.73 -8.14 2.20
N VAL A 99 4.39 -9.22 2.65
CA VAL A 99 4.01 -9.94 3.87
C VAL A 99 4.07 -9.01 5.09
N LEU A 100 5.15 -8.22 5.20
CA LEU A 100 5.27 -7.21 6.26
C LEU A 100 4.20 -6.12 6.12
N ALA A 101 3.90 -5.67 4.90
CA ALA A 101 2.87 -4.68 4.62
C ALA A 101 1.51 -5.17 5.11
N LEU A 102 1.15 -6.39 4.74
CA LEU A 102 -0.07 -7.07 5.16
C LEU A 102 -0.15 -7.22 6.69
N TRP A 103 0.96 -7.54 7.36
CA TRP A 103 1.03 -7.56 8.82
C TRP A 103 0.75 -6.19 9.46
N ILE A 104 1.31 -5.11 8.89
CA ILE A 104 1.09 -3.73 9.34
C ILE A 104 -0.38 -3.33 9.14
N ILE A 105 -0.94 -3.61 7.95
CA ILE A 105 -2.33 -3.32 7.59
C ILE A 105 -3.28 -4.12 8.47
N GLY A 106 -2.98 -5.39 8.76
CA GLY A 106 -3.71 -6.25 9.70
C GLY A 106 -3.64 -5.76 11.15
N GLY A 107 -2.87 -4.71 11.45
CA GLY A 107 -2.74 -4.17 12.81
C GLY A 107 -1.98 -5.12 13.73
N ARG A 108 -1.05 -5.89 13.19
CA ARG A 108 -0.31 -6.93 13.94
C ARG A 108 -1.21 -7.99 14.56
N ASN A 109 -2.29 -8.34 13.85
CA ASN A 109 -3.25 -9.34 14.26
C ASN A 109 -3.51 -10.33 13.11
N TRP A 110 -3.08 -11.58 13.30
CA TRP A 110 -3.21 -12.64 12.31
C TRP A 110 -4.66 -12.94 11.92
N ARG A 111 -5.59 -12.86 12.87
CA ARG A 111 -7.01 -13.07 12.59
C ARG A 111 -7.54 -11.99 11.67
N ARG A 112 -7.16 -10.75 11.93
CA ARG A 112 -7.57 -9.61 11.12
C ARG A 112 -6.91 -9.60 9.74
N LEU A 113 -5.66 -10.05 9.65
CA LEU A 113 -5.00 -10.30 8.38
C LEU A 113 -5.78 -11.35 7.56
N GLY A 114 -6.22 -12.44 8.17
CA GLY A 114 -7.06 -13.45 7.51
C GLY A 114 -8.33 -12.85 6.90
N TRP A 115 -8.99 -11.92 7.59
CA TRP A 115 -10.14 -11.19 7.04
C TRP A 115 -9.80 -10.33 5.83
N ILE A 116 -8.65 -9.65 5.86
CA ILE A 116 -8.19 -8.78 4.75
C ILE A 116 -7.85 -9.62 3.51
N LEU A 117 -7.32 -10.83 3.70
CA LEU A 117 -6.93 -11.73 2.62
C LEU A 117 -8.10 -12.26 1.76
N TRP A 118 -9.35 -12.01 2.16
CA TRP A 118 -10.50 -12.19 1.27
C TRP A 118 -10.53 -11.21 0.09
N PHE A 119 -9.74 -10.13 0.12
CA PHE A 119 -9.70 -9.17 -0.97
C PHE A 119 -8.91 -9.73 -2.17
N PRO A 120 -9.56 -10.05 -3.31
CA PRO A 120 -8.98 -10.88 -4.36
C PRO A 120 -7.81 -10.24 -5.12
N LEU A 121 -7.65 -8.91 -5.03
CA LEU A 121 -6.51 -8.22 -5.64
C LEU A 121 -5.20 -8.44 -4.87
N ILE A 122 -5.24 -8.88 -3.61
CA ILE A 122 -4.01 -9.10 -2.82
C ILE A 122 -3.12 -10.20 -3.46
N PRO A 123 -3.62 -11.41 -3.77
CA PRO A 123 -2.84 -12.41 -4.50
C PRO A 123 -2.25 -11.91 -5.81
N PHE A 124 -3.04 -11.16 -6.59
CA PHE A 124 -2.58 -10.59 -7.87
C PHE A 124 -1.41 -9.63 -7.67
N GLU A 125 -1.48 -8.74 -6.69
CA GLU A 125 -0.45 -7.75 -6.39
C GLU A 125 0.85 -8.40 -5.92
N ILE A 126 0.74 -9.44 -5.08
CA ILE A 126 1.87 -10.27 -4.65
C ILE A 126 2.54 -10.94 -5.86
N ALA A 127 1.73 -11.56 -6.74
CA ALA A 127 2.22 -12.28 -7.90
C ALA A 127 2.84 -11.35 -8.94
N ALA A 128 2.26 -10.16 -9.15
CA ALA A 128 2.80 -9.16 -10.05
C ALA A 128 4.04 -8.44 -9.48
N GLY A 129 4.25 -8.50 -8.16
CA GLY A 129 5.36 -7.85 -7.46
C GLY A 129 5.20 -6.34 -7.42
N GLN A 130 3.98 -5.83 -7.24
CA GLN A 130 3.68 -4.40 -7.27
C GLN A 130 3.82 -3.73 -5.90
N LEU A 131 4.18 -2.45 -5.87
CA LEU A 131 4.37 -1.72 -4.61
C LEU A 131 3.06 -1.22 -3.95
N ASN A 132 1.86 -1.55 -4.45
CA ASN A 132 0.62 -0.97 -3.92
C ASN A 132 0.31 -1.42 -2.48
N LEU A 133 0.64 -2.67 -2.10
CA LEU A 133 0.51 -3.13 -0.72
C LEU A 133 1.40 -2.33 0.23
N LEU A 134 2.62 -1.98 -0.20
CA LEU A 134 3.52 -1.11 0.54
C LEU A 134 2.97 0.31 0.69
N VAL A 135 2.35 0.85 -0.36
CA VAL A 135 1.62 2.13 -0.27
C VAL A 135 0.51 2.05 0.77
N ALA A 136 -0.29 0.99 0.76
CA ALA A 136 -1.37 0.79 1.72
C ALA A 136 -0.85 0.71 3.17
N ALA A 137 0.22 -0.05 3.40
CA ALA A 137 0.85 -0.17 4.71
C ALA A 137 1.48 1.16 5.17
N ALA A 138 2.10 1.91 4.27
CA ALA A 138 2.67 3.22 4.55
C ALA A 138 1.59 4.25 4.97
N ILE A 139 0.43 4.23 4.31
CA ILE A 139 -0.74 5.03 4.70
C ILE A 139 -1.19 4.67 6.12
N VAL A 140 -1.33 3.37 6.44
CA VAL A 140 -1.72 2.91 7.79
C VAL A 140 -0.68 3.31 8.83
N ALA A 141 0.62 3.16 8.53
CA ALA A 141 1.72 3.52 9.41
C ALA A 141 1.75 5.04 9.71
N ALA A 142 1.51 5.88 8.69
CA ALA A 142 1.46 7.32 8.85
C ALA A 142 0.31 7.78 9.75
N GLN A 143 -0.87 7.14 9.68
CA GLN A 143 -1.96 7.42 10.64
C GLN A 143 -1.57 7.09 12.08
N ARG A 144 -0.65 6.14 12.26
CA ARG A 144 -0.11 5.72 13.56
C ARG A 144 1.15 6.51 13.97
N GLY A 145 1.57 7.51 13.19
CA GLY A 145 2.66 8.42 13.52
C GLY A 145 4.04 8.03 12.96
N THR A 146 4.14 6.94 12.18
CA THR A 146 5.40 6.57 11.50
C THR A 146 5.35 7.07 10.05
N THR A 147 6.10 8.13 9.74
CA THR A 147 5.96 8.86 8.46
C THR A 147 6.94 8.46 7.37
N TRP A 148 8.11 7.92 7.72
CA TRP A 148 9.15 7.63 6.73
C TRP A 148 8.71 6.63 5.63
N PRO A 149 7.90 5.58 5.90
CA PRO A 149 7.44 4.69 4.82
C PRO A 149 6.54 5.43 3.83
N LEU A 150 5.72 6.37 4.33
CA LEU A 150 4.90 7.20 3.47
C LEU A 150 5.76 8.15 2.63
N ALA A 151 6.83 8.71 3.17
CA ALA A 151 7.77 9.52 2.39
C ALA A 151 8.41 8.71 1.24
N ALA A 152 8.87 7.50 1.53
CA ALA A 152 9.40 6.59 0.52
C ALA A 152 8.35 6.27 -0.56
N MET A 153 7.14 5.89 -0.13
CA MET A 153 6.04 5.57 -1.05
C MET A 153 5.50 6.79 -1.79
N SER A 154 5.63 8.00 -1.25
CA SER A 154 5.27 9.26 -1.92
C SER A 154 6.21 9.60 -3.08
N LEU A 155 7.46 9.13 -3.01
CA LEU A 155 8.40 9.18 -4.13
C LEU A 155 8.12 8.07 -5.15
N ALA A 156 7.48 6.97 -4.74
CA ALA A 156 7.02 5.93 -5.67
C ALA A 156 5.75 6.36 -6.41
N LYS A 157 4.78 6.92 -5.68
CA LYS A 157 3.49 7.43 -6.18
C LYS A 157 3.17 8.69 -5.40
N VAL A 158 2.80 9.80 -6.04
CA VAL A 158 2.67 11.09 -5.32
C VAL A 158 1.44 11.15 -4.39
N TRP A 159 0.31 10.56 -4.82
CA TRP A 159 -1.00 10.67 -4.15
C TRP A 159 -1.13 10.15 -2.69
N PRO A 160 -0.34 9.18 -2.18
CA PRO A 160 -0.43 8.71 -0.79
C PRO A 160 -0.20 9.81 0.25
N ILE A 161 0.50 10.89 -0.11
CA ILE A 161 0.74 12.04 0.77
C ILE A 161 -0.57 12.65 1.31
N LEU A 162 -1.66 12.55 0.56
CA LEU A 162 -2.97 13.08 0.95
C LEU A 162 -3.56 12.37 2.19
N ALA A 163 -3.07 11.17 2.51
CA ALA A 163 -3.44 10.50 3.74
C ALA A 163 -2.81 11.17 4.97
N LEU A 164 -1.69 11.89 4.83
CA LEU A 164 -0.86 12.36 5.94
C LEU A 164 -1.63 13.35 6.84
N PRO A 165 -1.73 13.08 8.16
CA PRO A 165 -2.23 14.05 9.11
C PRO A 165 -1.34 15.29 9.22
N PRO A 166 -1.89 16.52 9.28
CA PRO A 166 -1.06 17.72 9.29
C PRO A 166 -0.03 17.80 10.42
N ARG A 167 -0.35 17.28 11.60
CA ARG A 167 0.57 17.20 12.74
C ARG A 167 1.86 16.42 12.46
N TYR A 168 1.91 15.62 11.39
CA TYR A 168 3.05 14.77 11.04
C TYR A 168 3.84 15.28 9.83
N TRP A 169 3.52 16.46 9.28
CA TRP A 169 4.24 17.05 8.13
C TRP A 169 5.74 17.19 8.37
N ARG A 170 6.16 17.70 9.54
CA ARG A 170 7.59 17.90 9.82
C ARG A 170 8.38 16.60 9.71
N GLY A 171 7.92 15.53 10.36
CA GLY A 171 8.59 14.22 10.31
C GLY A 171 8.56 13.60 8.92
N PHE A 172 7.46 13.79 8.17
CA PHE A 172 7.37 13.36 6.78
C PHE A 172 8.36 14.10 5.88
N LEU A 173 8.44 15.43 5.96
CA LEU A 173 9.31 16.25 5.13
C LEU A 173 10.79 15.97 5.40
N VAL A 174 11.17 15.75 6.66
CA VAL A 174 12.54 15.32 7.01
C VAL A 174 12.85 13.96 6.38
N ALA A 175 11.96 12.97 6.52
CA ALA A 175 12.17 11.66 5.91
C ALA A 175 12.22 11.74 4.37
N LEU A 176 11.35 12.53 3.76
CA LEU A 176 11.31 12.76 2.32
C LEU A 176 12.63 13.36 1.83
N ALA A 177 13.14 14.38 2.51
CA ALA A 177 14.43 14.98 2.19
C ALA A 177 15.56 13.96 2.32
N LEU A 178 15.63 13.22 3.42
CA LEU A 178 16.67 12.21 3.63
C LEU A 178 16.67 11.10 2.57
N ILE A 179 15.49 10.64 2.16
CA ILE A 179 15.35 9.63 1.10
C ILE A 179 15.71 10.24 -0.27
N ALA A 180 15.31 11.48 -0.53
CA ALA A 180 15.67 12.18 -1.76
C ALA A 180 17.19 12.38 -1.90
N LEU A 181 17.93 12.53 -0.79
CA LEU A 181 19.39 12.63 -0.83
C LEU A 181 20.07 11.38 -1.40
N ILE A 182 19.41 10.22 -1.41
CA ILE A 182 19.96 8.99 -2.01
C ILE A 182 20.23 9.19 -3.52
N SER A 183 19.43 10.02 -4.20
CA SER A 183 19.61 10.33 -5.63
C SER A 183 20.43 11.60 -5.89
N LEU A 184 21.08 12.17 -4.87
CA LEU A 184 21.90 13.38 -5.01
C LEU A 184 23.02 13.24 -6.07
N PRO A 185 23.71 12.10 -6.23
CA PRO A 185 24.70 11.96 -7.31
C PRO A 185 24.10 11.95 -8.73
N TRP A 186 22.79 11.81 -8.86
CA TRP A 186 22.07 11.68 -10.13
C TRP A 186 20.95 12.73 -10.26
N LEU A 187 21.24 14.00 -9.97
CA LEU A 187 20.25 15.08 -10.04
C LEU A 187 19.53 15.19 -11.40
N SER A 188 20.20 14.79 -12.49
CA SER A 188 19.63 14.76 -13.84
C SER A 188 18.43 13.81 -14.00
N LEU A 189 18.24 12.86 -13.07
CA LEU A 189 17.09 11.96 -13.07
C LEU A 189 15.78 12.67 -12.72
N TRP A 190 15.82 13.78 -11.97
CA TRP A 190 14.61 14.46 -11.50
C TRP A 190 13.81 15.11 -12.64
N PRO A 191 14.40 15.90 -13.56
CA PRO A 191 13.68 16.40 -14.73
C PRO A 191 13.09 15.26 -15.59
N GLY A 192 13.87 14.22 -15.87
CA GLY A 192 13.41 13.08 -16.67
C GLY A 192 12.25 12.32 -16.04
N TRP A 193 12.21 12.20 -14.71
CA TRP A 193 11.07 11.64 -14.00
C TRP A 193 9.81 12.48 -14.16
N ILE A 194 9.92 13.81 -13.99
CA ILE A 194 8.78 14.73 -14.15
C ILE A 194 8.25 14.69 -15.59
N GLU A 195 9.14 14.72 -16.58
CA GLU A 195 8.77 14.61 -18.00
C GLU A 195 8.06 13.28 -18.30
N THR A 196 8.57 12.18 -17.75
CA THR A 196 7.95 10.85 -17.91
C THR A 196 6.56 10.80 -17.28
N LEU A 197 6.36 11.40 -16.10
CA LEU A 197 5.03 11.48 -15.48
C LEU A 197 4.06 12.32 -16.33
N LEU A 198 4.48 13.50 -16.78
CA LEU A 198 3.64 14.41 -17.56
C LEU A 198 3.25 13.83 -18.92
N SER A 199 4.17 13.16 -19.60
CA SER A 199 3.93 12.55 -20.91
C SER A 199 2.97 11.35 -20.86
N ARG A 200 2.78 10.72 -19.70
CA ARG A 200 1.89 9.56 -19.54
C ARG A 200 0.50 9.88 -19.05
N LEU A 201 0.26 11.07 -18.49
CA LEU A 201 -1.09 11.52 -18.11
C LEU A 201 -2.17 11.31 -19.21
N PRO A 202 -1.90 11.55 -20.52
CA PRO A 202 -2.88 11.28 -21.57
C PRO A 202 -2.98 9.81 -22.00
N HIS A 203 -2.03 8.95 -21.60
CA HIS A 203 -1.85 7.59 -22.13
C HIS A 203 -1.59 6.58 -20.99
N PRO A 204 -2.62 6.21 -20.22
CA PRO A 204 -2.49 5.22 -19.15
C PRO A 204 -2.08 3.85 -19.71
N GLN A 205 -1.24 3.12 -18.98
CA GLN A 205 -0.66 1.85 -19.44
C GLN A 205 -1.54 0.61 -19.20
N GLY A 206 -2.74 0.81 -18.66
CA GLY A 206 -3.62 -0.27 -18.26
C GLY A 206 -5.03 0.23 -18.01
N PRO A 207 -5.95 -0.68 -17.66
CA PRO A 207 -7.33 -0.32 -17.44
C PRO A 207 -7.43 0.60 -16.23
N VAL A 208 -8.03 1.76 -16.44
CA VAL A 208 -8.32 2.76 -15.40
C VAL A 208 -9.78 2.67 -14.96
N VAL A 209 -10.05 3.11 -13.74
CA VAL A 209 -11.42 3.31 -13.26
C VAL A 209 -12.05 4.44 -14.08
N PRO A 210 -13.23 4.23 -14.73
CA PRO A 210 -13.82 5.17 -15.67
C PRO A 210 -14.55 6.33 -14.98
N VAL A 211 -13.91 6.93 -13.97
CA VAL A 211 -14.42 8.11 -13.25
C VAL A 211 -13.44 9.26 -13.44
N PRO A 212 -13.86 10.40 -14.02
CA PRO A 212 -12.97 11.53 -14.29
C PRO A 212 -12.22 12.01 -13.05
N PHE A 213 -10.94 12.35 -13.22
CA PHE A 213 -10.07 12.78 -12.11
C PHE A 213 -10.65 13.97 -11.33
N VAL A 214 -11.23 14.97 -12.02
CA VAL A 214 -11.82 16.15 -11.36
C VAL A 214 -12.93 15.77 -10.38
N VAL A 215 -13.82 14.84 -10.77
CA VAL A 215 -14.91 14.35 -9.91
C VAL A 215 -14.32 13.65 -8.67
N ARG A 216 -13.30 12.82 -8.88
CA ARG A 216 -12.60 12.13 -7.78
C ARG A 216 -11.85 13.09 -6.87
N ALA A 217 -11.21 14.13 -7.41
CA ALA A 217 -10.49 15.14 -6.65
C ALA A 217 -11.43 15.92 -5.71
N VAL A 218 -12.62 16.29 -6.17
CA VAL A 218 -13.64 16.92 -5.32
C VAL A 218 -14.08 16.00 -4.18
N ALA A 219 -14.35 14.73 -4.49
CA ALA A 219 -14.72 13.74 -3.47
C ALA A 219 -13.58 13.53 -2.45
N ALA A 220 -12.34 13.44 -2.90
CA ALA A 220 -11.15 13.32 -2.06
C ALA A 220 -10.99 14.55 -1.14
N ALA A 221 -11.19 15.76 -1.65
CA ALA A 221 -11.15 16.98 -0.85
C ALA A 221 -12.21 16.95 0.28
N GLY A 222 -13.43 16.54 -0.04
CA GLY A 222 -14.50 16.34 0.95
C GLY A 222 -14.10 15.33 2.04
N LEU A 223 -13.52 14.19 1.64
CA LEU A 223 -13.05 13.16 2.57
C LEU A 223 -11.90 13.62 3.48
N VAL A 224 -10.96 14.41 2.96
CA VAL A 224 -9.87 15.02 3.76
C VAL A 224 -10.46 15.97 4.81
N ALA A 225 -11.50 16.73 4.45
CA ALA A 225 -12.16 17.69 5.33
C ALA A 225 -12.84 17.04 6.55
N VAL A 226 -13.26 15.77 6.45
CA VAL A 226 -13.84 15.01 7.59
C VAL A 226 -12.79 14.70 8.67
N ARG A 227 -11.49 14.78 8.36
CA ARG A 227 -10.36 14.61 9.30
C ARG A 227 -10.33 13.29 10.07
N ARG A 228 -11.02 12.24 9.60
CA ARG A 228 -10.94 10.89 10.19
C ARG A 228 -9.81 10.10 9.52
N PRO A 229 -9.12 9.19 10.23
CA PRO A 229 -8.00 8.45 9.66
C PRO A 229 -8.38 7.66 8.40
N TRP A 230 -9.52 6.97 8.42
CA TRP A 230 -10.00 6.19 7.30
C TRP A 230 -10.46 7.05 6.12
N THR A 231 -11.04 8.24 6.36
CA THR A 231 -11.47 9.13 5.27
C THR A 231 -10.27 9.71 4.53
N ARG A 232 -9.19 10.07 5.24
CA ARG A 232 -7.94 10.52 4.61
C ARG A 232 -7.26 9.43 3.78
N ALA A 233 -7.22 8.19 4.31
CA ALA A 233 -6.70 7.06 3.56
C ALA A 233 -7.52 6.81 2.28
N LEU A 234 -8.86 6.88 2.37
CA LEU A 234 -9.74 6.74 1.21
C LEU A 234 -9.56 7.90 0.21
N ALA A 235 -9.41 9.12 0.70
CA ALA A 235 -9.15 10.29 -0.13
C ALA A 235 -7.88 10.13 -0.97
N ALA A 236 -6.80 9.61 -0.37
CA ALA A 236 -5.55 9.35 -1.08
C ALA A 236 -5.76 8.38 -2.25
N VAL A 237 -6.46 7.25 -2.03
CA VAL A 237 -6.75 6.28 -3.10
C VAL A 237 -7.57 6.92 -4.21
N ILE A 238 -8.65 7.62 -3.85
CA ILE A 238 -9.56 8.26 -4.82
C ILE A 238 -8.84 9.33 -5.63
N ALA A 239 -7.88 10.05 -5.05
CA ALA A 239 -7.11 11.10 -5.70
C ALA A 239 -5.90 10.59 -6.52
N SER A 240 -5.74 9.28 -6.73
CA SER A 240 -4.71 8.76 -7.65
C SER A 240 -4.99 9.24 -9.09
N PRO A 241 -4.10 9.98 -9.78
CA PRO A 241 -4.37 10.51 -11.11
C PRO A 241 -4.84 9.44 -12.11
N ASP A 242 -4.05 8.38 -12.26
CA ASP A 242 -4.37 7.18 -13.05
C ASP A 242 -4.77 6.05 -12.11
N LEU A 243 -6.00 6.10 -11.58
CA LEU A 243 -6.50 5.04 -10.71
C LEU A 243 -6.73 3.75 -11.51
N TYR A 244 -5.68 2.94 -11.62
CA TYR A 244 -5.73 1.63 -12.25
C TYR A 244 -6.51 0.63 -11.40
N TRP A 245 -7.10 -0.39 -12.03
CA TRP A 245 -7.83 -1.44 -11.33
C TRP A 245 -6.98 -2.15 -10.25
N GLY A 246 -5.69 -2.42 -10.51
CA GLY A 246 -4.79 -3.01 -9.50
C GLY A 246 -4.66 -2.15 -8.24
N GLN A 247 -4.58 -0.81 -8.40
CA GLN A 247 -4.46 0.12 -7.28
C GLN A 247 -5.65 0.09 -6.31
N LEU A 248 -6.78 -0.52 -6.68
CA LEU A 248 -7.90 -0.73 -5.76
C LEU A 248 -7.52 -1.62 -4.57
N VAL A 249 -6.42 -2.39 -4.63
CA VAL A 249 -5.83 -3.05 -3.46
C VAL A 249 -5.56 -2.07 -2.32
N VAL A 250 -5.26 -0.81 -2.59
CA VAL A 250 -4.97 0.17 -1.54
C VAL A 250 -6.20 0.53 -0.70
N LEU A 251 -7.42 0.17 -1.14
CA LEU A 251 -8.64 0.30 -0.34
C LEU A 251 -8.62 -0.53 0.95
N ILE A 252 -7.72 -1.51 1.08
CA ILE A 252 -7.53 -2.22 2.35
C ILE A 252 -7.03 -1.30 3.48
N ALA A 253 -6.34 -0.19 3.15
CA ALA A 253 -5.86 0.78 4.13
C ALA A 253 -7.02 1.51 4.86
N PRO A 254 -7.97 2.19 4.16
CA PRO A 254 -9.11 2.81 4.84
C PRO A 254 -9.99 1.79 5.57
N VAL A 255 -10.23 0.60 5.01
CA VAL A 255 -10.96 -0.48 5.69
C VAL A 255 -10.28 -0.87 7.00
N SER A 256 -8.96 -1.05 6.97
CA SER A 256 -8.17 -1.33 8.17
C SER A 256 -8.30 -0.20 9.21
N LEU A 257 -8.18 1.05 8.81
CA LEU A 257 -8.28 2.16 9.75
C LEU A 257 -9.68 2.30 10.36
N LEU A 258 -10.73 1.97 9.59
CA LEU A 258 -12.11 1.94 10.05
C LEU A 258 -12.33 0.83 11.10
N LEU A 259 -11.90 -0.41 10.82
CA LEU A 259 -12.02 -1.53 11.75
C LEU A 259 -11.28 -1.26 13.06
N SER A 260 -10.06 -0.70 12.99
CA SER A 260 -9.30 -0.30 14.18
C SER A 260 -10.01 0.80 14.99
N GLY A 261 -10.84 1.62 14.34
CA GLY A 261 -11.68 2.63 14.99
C GLY A 261 -12.77 1.99 15.82
N PHE A 262 -13.49 1.02 15.25
CA PHE A 262 -14.55 0.29 15.96
C PHE A 262 -14.01 -0.51 17.15
N GLU A 263 -12.90 -1.22 16.98
CA GLU A 263 -12.26 -1.99 18.07
C GLU A 263 -11.93 -1.11 19.28
N ARG A 264 -11.36 0.08 19.04
CA ARG A 264 -11.03 1.04 20.11
C ARG A 264 -12.28 1.61 20.79
N ALA A 265 -13.32 1.91 20.02
CA ALA A 265 -14.58 2.40 20.58
C ALA A 265 -15.23 1.33 21.48
N SER A 266 -15.26 0.07 21.05
CA SER A 266 -15.78 -1.04 21.85
C SER A 266 -14.97 -1.26 23.14
N GLN A 267 -13.64 -1.20 23.07
CA GLN A 267 -12.78 -1.34 24.26
C GLN A 267 -13.00 -0.19 25.27
N ALA A 268 -13.18 1.04 24.79
CA ALA A 268 -13.44 2.19 25.66
C ALA A 268 -14.76 2.03 26.44
N THR A 269 -15.83 1.58 25.78
CA THR A 269 -17.14 1.34 26.41
C THR A 269 -17.10 0.23 27.46
N ILE A 270 -16.32 -0.83 27.22
CA ILE A 270 -16.15 -1.92 28.20
C ILE A 270 -15.35 -1.44 29.41
N GLY A 271 -14.29 -0.66 29.17
CA GLY A 271 -13.44 -0.10 30.23
C GLY A 271 -14.23 0.79 31.19
N THR A 272 -15.04 1.71 30.68
CA THR A 272 -15.86 2.60 31.52
C THR A 272 -16.91 1.84 32.34
N ALA A 273 -17.56 0.82 31.76
CA ALA A 273 -18.51 -0.01 32.48
C ALA A 273 -17.87 -0.81 33.63
N SER A 274 -16.62 -1.29 33.44
CA SER A 274 -15.89 -2.01 34.49
C SER A 274 -15.49 -1.11 35.66
N GLN A 275 -15.06 0.12 35.39
CA GLN A 275 -14.71 1.09 36.42
C GLN A 275 -15.93 1.56 37.22
N GLY A 276 -17.09 1.71 36.57
CA GLY A 276 -18.34 2.08 37.25
C GLY A 276 -18.81 1.04 38.26
N ARG A 277 -18.64 -0.26 37.98
CA ARG A 277 -19.01 -1.34 38.92
C ARG A 277 -18.12 -1.38 40.15
N LEU A 278 -16.81 -1.17 39.98
CA LEU A 278 -15.85 -1.12 41.09
C LEU A 278 -16.05 0.09 42.01
N ALA A 279 -16.72 1.15 41.55
CA ALA A 279 -17.01 2.33 42.37
C ALA A 279 -18.30 2.20 43.19
N THR A 280 -19.12 1.18 42.94
CA THR A 280 -20.41 0.94 43.62
C THR A 280 -20.36 -0.23 44.62
N GLU A 281 -19.21 -0.91 44.71
CA GLU A 281 -18.90 -1.94 45.71
C GLU A 281 -18.03 -1.34 46.82
#